data_AF-A0A9D8DSB5-F1
#
_entry.id   AF-A0A9D8DSB5-F1
#
_cell.length_a   1.000
_cell.length_b   1.000
_cell.length_c   1.000
_cell.angle_alpha   90.00
_cell.angle_beta   90.00
_cell.angle_gamma   90.00
#
_symmetry.space_group_name_H-M   'P 1'
#
loop_
_entity.id
_entity.type
_entity.pdbx_description
1 polymer ?
#
loop_
_entity_poly.entity_id
_entity_poly.type
_entity_poly.pdbx_seq_one_letter_code
_entity_poly.pdbx_strand_id
1 'polypeptide(L)'
;MTNAAPSVWPHDVLTLAVDIGGTGLKAAQVDFAGVMVSDRLKVATPYPCPPERIVSEIVALTAPLHGHHRVSIGFPGLVRRGVVLKVQAFSRREYGGKPDPDLAALWAGFHLADAFAHAFNLPVLVVNDADMQGAAVVQGDGVEFVMTLGTGVGTALFSDGQLLPHFELSHGPFRKGMTTDIALGEARRQEIGTKHWLPDVRQAIENFDDMICFDRIYVGGGNAKRLDVGDVGPKGVIVPNTAGILGGVRIWQIASSL
;
A
#
# COMPACT_ATOMS: atom_id res chain seq x y z
N MET A 1 -22.28 6.06 -16.58
CA MET A 1 -22.59 4.63 -16.37
C MET A 1 -21.27 3.99 -15.98
N THR A 2 -21.08 3.66 -14.71
CA THR A 2 -19.88 2.96 -14.25
C THR A 2 -19.96 1.53 -14.76
N ASN A 3 -19.03 1.14 -15.64
CA ASN A 3 -18.90 -0.27 -16.04
C ASN A 3 -18.54 -1.07 -14.79
N ALA A 4 -19.51 -1.77 -14.22
CA ALA A 4 -19.25 -2.69 -13.13
C ALA A 4 -18.24 -3.74 -13.62
N ALA A 5 -17.16 -3.94 -12.86
CA ALA A 5 -16.15 -4.93 -13.20
C ALA A 5 -16.78 -6.32 -13.25
N PRO A 6 -16.40 -7.18 -14.21
CA PRO A 6 -16.83 -8.57 -14.20
C PRO A 6 -16.32 -9.27 -12.93
N SER A 7 -17.12 -10.18 -12.38
CA SER A 7 -16.76 -10.97 -11.20
C SER A 7 -15.70 -12.03 -11.49
N VAL A 8 -15.53 -12.40 -12.76
CA VAL A 8 -14.52 -13.35 -13.26
C VAL A 8 -13.82 -12.73 -14.46
N TRP A 9 -12.49 -12.75 -14.44
CA TRP A 9 -11.65 -12.24 -15.52
C TRP A 9 -11.07 -13.39 -16.34
N PRO A 10 -10.91 -13.23 -17.66
CA PRO A 10 -10.29 -14.24 -18.50
C PRO A 10 -8.78 -14.37 -18.22
N HIS A 11 -8.18 -15.50 -18.61
CA HIS A 11 -6.77 -15.77 -18.35
C HIS A 11 -5.78 -14.91 -19.15
N ASP A 12 -6.23 -14.25 -20.22
CA ASP A 12 -5.47 -13.27 -20.99
C ASP A 12 -5.61 -11.84 -20.45
N VAL A 13 -6.25 -11.66 -19.28
CA VAL A 13 -6.36 -10.35 -18.65
C VAL A 13 -4.97 -9.79 -18.31
N LEU A 14 -4.75 -8.57 -18.76
CA LEU A 14 -3.60 -7.75 -18.39
C LEU A 14 -4.03 -6.69 -17.39
N THR A 15 -3.31 -6.60 -16.28
CA THR A 15 -3.54 -5.64 -15.19
C THR A 15 -2.45 -4.57 -15.23
N LEU A 16 -2.86 -3.30 -15.28
CA LEU A 16 -1.95 -2.19 -14.99
C LEU A 16 -1.87 -2.02 -13.47
N ALA A 17 -0.73 -2.38 -12.87
CA ALA A 17 -0.50 -2.26 -11.44
C ALA A 17 0.29 -0.98 -11.14
N VAL A 18 -0.26 -0.14 -10.26
CA VAL A 18 0.29 1.15 -9.86
C VAL A 18 0.57 1.15 -8.36
N ASP A 19 1.79 1.52 -7.98
CA ASP A 19 2.23 1.75 -6.60
C ASP A 19 2.49 3.25 -6.42
N ILE A 20 1.59 3.91 -5.69
CA ILE A 20 1.66 5.33 -5.40
C ILE A 20 2.38 5.51 -4.04
N GLY A 21 3.64 5.92 -4.08
CA GLY A 21 4.42 6.18 -2.87
C GLY A 21 4.61 7.66 -2.57
N GLY A 22 5.03 7.97 -1.34
CA GLY A 22 5.41 9.33 -0.95
C GLY A 22 6.66 9.87 -1.66
N THR A 23 7.52 9.03 -2.25
CA THR A 23 8.76 9.46 -2.93
C THR A 23 8.83 9.11 -4.41
N GLY A 24 8.01 8.17 -4.86
CA GLY A 24 7.92 7.85 -6.27
C GLY A 24 6.63 7.15 -6.62
N LEU A 25 6.20 7.42 -7.84
CA LEU A 25 5.08 6.75 -8.50
C LEU A 25 5.66 5.64 -9.38
N LYS A 26 5.15 4.42 -9.28
CA LYS A 26 5.59 3.31 -10.13
C LYS A 26 4.42 2.62 -10.80
N ALA A 27 4.69 2.04 -11.97
CA ALA A 27 3.72 1.22 -12.67
C ALA A 27 4.40 0.07 -13.43
N ALA A 28 3.67 -1.02 -13.63
CA ALA A 28 4.03 -2.09 -14.54
C ALA A 28 2.76 -2.82 -15.02
N GLN A 29 2.86 -3.52 -16.13
CA GLN A 29 1.83 -4.47 -16.56
C GLN A 29 2.12 -5.85 -16.01
N VAL A 30 1.06 -6.51 -15.55
CA VAL A 30 1.11 -7.84 -14.93
C VAL A 30 0.04 -8.72 -15.57
N ASP A 31 0.38 -9.95 -15.90
CA ASP A 31 -0.56 -10.94 -16.44
C ASP A 31 -1.45 -11.57 -15.36
N PHE A 32 -2.33 -12.50 -15.76
CA PHE A 32 -3.22 -13.22 -14.85
C PHE A 32 -2.48 -14.01 -13.76
N ALA A 33 -1.26 -14.50 -14.05
CA ALA A 33 -0.46 -15.29 -13.12
C ALA A 33 0.33 -14.43 -12.13
N GLY A 34 0.25 -13.10 -12.23
CA GLY A 34 1.04 -12.19 -11.40
C GLY A 34 2.46 -11.99 -11.92
N VAL A 35 2.75 -12.31 -13.18
CA VAL A 35 4.08 -12.09 -13.78
C VAL A 35 4.13 -10.74 -14.47
N MET A 36 5.20 -9.97 -14.23
CA MET A 36 5.41 -8.70 -14.92
C MET A 36 5.71 -8.94 -16.41
N VAL A 37 4.93 -8.32 -17.28
CA VAL A 37 5.05 -8.42 -18.75
C VAL A 37 5.52 -7.12 -19.40
N SER A 38 5.86 -6.12 -18.58
CA SER A 38 6.51 -4.88 -19.01
C SER A 38 7.70 -4.55 -18.10
N ASP A 39 8.57 -3.67 -18.58
CA ASP A 39 9.51 -2.99 -17.69
C ASP A 39 8.74 -2.14 -16.68
N ARG A 40 9.37 -1.96 -15.51
CA ARG A 40 8.83 -1.10 -14.45
C ARG A 40 9.10 0.36 -14.78
N LEU A 41 8.03 1.15 -14.86
CA LEU A 41 8.10 2.59 -14.98
C LEU A 41 8.15 3.24 -13.60
N LYS A 42 8.90 4.34 -13.48
CA LYS A 42 9.02 5.10 -12.23
C LYS A 42 9.29 6.57 -12.51
N VAL A 43 8.57 7.44 -11.80
CA VAL A 43 8.85 8.88 -11.69
C VAL A 43 8.88 9.31 -10.23
N ALA A 44 9.45 10.49 -9.95
CA ALA A 44 9.40 11.09 -8.63
C ALA A 44 7.97 11.55 -8.29
N THR A 45 7.58 11.49 -7.02
CA THR A 45 6.29 11.98 -6.56
C THR A 45 6.24 13.52 -6.69
N PRO A 46 5.22 14.08 -7.36
CA PRO A 46 5.25 15.47 -7.79
C PRO A 46 4.62 16.39 -6.73
N TYR A 47 5.39 16.78 -5.71
CA TYR A 47 4.91 17.68 -4.67
C TYR A 47 4.68 19.12 -5.17
N PRO A 48 3.65 19.85 -4.66
CA PRO A 48 2.54 19.35 -3.84
C PRO A 48 1.63 18.41 -4.65
N CYS A 49 0.95 17.49 -3.96
CA CYS A 49 0.23 16.37 -4.57
C CYS A 49 -1.31 16.50 -4.42
N PRO A 50 -2.00 17.45 -5.06
CA PRO A 50 -3.46 17.42 -5.09
C PRO A 50 -3.96 16.21 -5.91
N PRO A 51 -5.18 15.71 -5.67
CA PRO A 51 -5.68 14.49 -6.29
C PRO A 51 -5.59 14.48 -7.81
N GLU A 52 -6.00 15.56 -8.47
CA GLU A 52 -6.03 15.68 -9.93
C GLU A 52 -4.63 15.61 -10.55
N ARG A 53 -3.63 16.15 -9.85
CA ARG A 53 -2.23 16.06 -10.27
C ARG A 53 -1.73 14.62 -10.18
N ILE A 54 -2.04 13.91 -9.10
CA ILE A 54 -1.65 12.50 -8.98
C ILE A 54 -2.30 11.65 -10.07
N VAL A 55 -3.57 11.90 -10.39
CA VAL A 55 -4.26 11.21 -11.49
C VAL A 55 -3.57 11.47 -12.83
N SER A 56 -3.31 12.74 -13.17
CA SER A 56 -2.70 13.09 -14.45
C SER A 56 -1.27 12.56 -14.60
N GLU A 57 -0.49 12.57 -13.52
CA GLU A 57 0.90 12.09 -13.51
C GLU A 57 0.98 10.58 -13.66
N ILE A 58 0.04 9.83 -13.06
CA ILE A 58 -0.06 8.38 -13.27
C ILE A 58 -0.50 8.04 -14.70
N VAL A 59 -1.44 8.79 -15.28
CA VAL A 59 -1.83 8.61 -16.69
C VAL A 59 -0.65 8.89 -17.61
N ALA A 60 0.10 9.97 -17.38
CA ALA A 60 1.29 10.30 -18.15
C ALA A 60 2.40 9.24 -18.00
N LEU A 61 2.65 8.76 -16.78
CA LEU A 61 3.61 7.70 -16.49
C LEU A 61 3.27 6.41 -17.25
N THR A 62 1.99 6.07 -17.35
CA THR A 62 1.51 4.79 -17.90
C THR A 62 1.13 4.87 -19.38
N ALA A 63 1.24 6.04 -20.01
CA ALA A 63 0.95 6.24 -21.42
C ALA A 63 1.70 5.26 -22.37
N PRO A 64 2.95 4.83 -22.11
CA PRO A 64 3.62 3.81 -22.93
C PRO A 64 3.09 2.37 -22.77
N LEU A 65 2.27 2.09 -21.75
CA LEU A 65 1.77 0.75 -21.40
C LEU A 65 0.36 0.57 -21.98
N HIS A 66 0.22 -0.23 -23.03
CA HIS A 66 -1.05 -0.42 -23.74
C HIS A 66 -1.64 -1.82 -23.57
N GLY A 67 -2.93 -2.00 -23.86
CA GLY A 67 -3.57 -3.32 -23.88
C GLY A 67 -3.91 -3.91 -22.50
N HIS A 68 -3.85 -3.09 -21.44
CA HIS A 68 -4.37 -3.48 -20.13
C HIS A 68 -5.89 -3.37 -20.11
N HIS A 69 -6.53 -4.24 -19.33
CA HIS A 69 -7.99 -4.39 -19.26
C HIS A 69 -8.59 -3.86 -17.96
N ARG A 70 -7.74 -3.67 -16.95
CA ARG A 70 -8.10 -3.20 -15.61
C ARG A 70 -6.88 -2.59 -14.94
N VAL A 71 -7.13 -1.78 -13.91
CA VAL A 71 -6.07 -1.06 -13.18
C VAL A 71 -6.20 -1.33 -11.68
N SER A 72 -5.11 -1.69 -11.04
CA SER A 72 -5.02 -1.81 -9.58
C SER A 72 -4.08 -0.75 -9.04
N ILE A 73 -4.53 0.04 -8.07
CA ILE A 73 -3.76 1.14 -7.48
C ILE A 73 -3.57 0.91 -5.98
N GLY A 74 -2.32 0.78 -5.55
CA GLY A 74 -1.91 0.83 -4.15
C GLY A 74 -1.68 2.29 -3.75
N PHE A 75 -2.47 2.77 -2.79
CA PHE A 75 -2.51 4.17 -2.37
C PHE A 75 -1.99 4.33 -0.93
N PRO A 76 -1.18 5.36 -0.62
CA PRO A 76 -0.52 5.50 0.68
C PRO A 76 -1.44 6.20 1.69
N GLY A 77 -2.62 5.61 1.90
CA GLY A 77 -3.63 6.09 2.84
C GLY A 77 -4.87 5.20 2.87
N LEU A 78 -5.75 5.50 3.81
CA LEU A 78 -7.03 4.81 3.98
C LEU A 78 -8.01 5.18 2.85
N VAL A 79 -8.34 4.19 2.03
CA VAL A 79 -9.39 4.22 1.01
C VAL A 79 -10.50 3.25 1.41
N ARG A 80 -11.76 3.64 1.18
CA ARG A 80 -12.92 2.78 1.42
C ARG A 80 -13.93 2.96 0.30
N ARG A 81 -14.32 1.88 -0.38
CA ARG A 81 -15.19 1.93 -1.56
C ARG A 81 -14.72 2.96 -2.59
N GLY A 82 -13.41 3.01 -2.83
CA GLY A 82 -12.80 3.95 -3.77
C GLY A 82 -12.72 5.41 -3.32
N VAL A 83 -13.19 5.76 -2.12
CA VAL A 83 -13.14 7.12 -1.56
C VAL A 83 -12.02 7.25 -0.55
N VAL A 84 -11.22 8.31 -0.66
CA VAL A 84 -10.12 8.60 0.27
C VAL A 84 -10.70 9.15 1.58
N LEU A 85 -10.36 8.50 2.71
CA LEU A 85 -10.74 8.97 4.05
C LEU A 85 -9.60 9.71 4.73
N LYS A 86 -8.36 9.24 4.56
CA LYS A 86 -7.15 9.85 5.12
C LYS A 86 -5.96 9.60 4.20
N VAL A 87 -5.06 10.58 4.11
CA VAL A 87 -3.77 10.44 3.43
C VAL A 87 -2.76 11.40 4.05
N GLN A 88 -1.71 10.86 4.67
CA GLN A 88 -0.68 11.70 5.31
C GLN A 88 0.45 12.07 4.36
N ALA A 89 0.76 11.21 3.39
CA ALA A 89 1.89 11.39 2.48
C ALA A 89 1.67 12.58 1.53
N PHE A 90 0.42 12.84 1.15
CA PHE A 90 0.03 13.87 0.16
C PHE A 90 -0.63 15.10 0.76
N SER A 91 -0.86 15.12 2.07
CA SER A 91 -1.37 16.30 2.78
C SER A 91 -0.26 17.30 3.14
N ARG A 92 0.83 17.39 2.37
CA ARG A 92 2.03 18.20 2.66
C ARG A 92 2.51 18.89 1.39
N ARG A 93 3.06 20.11 1.51
CA ARG A 93 3.59 20.87 0.35
C ARG A 93 4.87 20.29 -0.24
N GLU A 94 5.63 19.59 0.59
CA GLU A 94 6.90 18.93 0.25
C GLU A 94 7.01 17.60 1.00
N TYR A 95 7.84 16.70 0.49
CA TYR A 95 8.07 15.41 1.13
C TYR A 95 8.64 15.58 2.54
N GLY A 96 8.03 14.94 3.53
CA GLY A 96 8.43 15.06 4.95
C GLY A 96 8.10 16.40 5.61
N GLY A 97 7.57 17.37 4.86
CA GLY A 97 7.16 18.68 5.38
C GLY A 97 5.98 18.61 6.35
N LYS A 98 5.57 19.73 6.93
CA LYS A 98 4.41 19.76 7.84
C LYS A 98 3.10 19.51 7.08
N PRO A 99 2.09 18.89 7.72
CA PRO A 99 0.75 18.81 7.14
C PRO A 99 0.21 20.20 6.77
N ASP A 100 -0.35 20.29 5.58
CA ASP A 100 -1.07 21.46 5.05
C ASP A 100 -2.57 21.13 5.07
N PRO A 101 -3.38 21.81 5.91
CA PRO A 101 -4.81 21.56 6.03
C PRO A 101 -5.59 21.74 4.73
N ASP A 102 -5.21 22.71 3.89
CA ASP A 102 -5.91 23.00 2.64
C ASP A 102 -5.68 21.86 1.65
N LEU A 103 -4.43 21.37 1.56
CA LEU A 103 -4.10 20.23 0.73
C LEU A 103 -4.72 18.92 1.27
N ALA A 104 -4.78 18.76 2.59
CA ALA A 104 -5.46 17.63 3.22
C ALA A 104 -6.96 17.60 2.88
N ALA A 105 -7.60 18.76 2.87
CA ALA A 105 -9.02 18.89 2.58
C ALA A 105 -9.38 18.50 1.13
N LEU A 106 -8.46 18.69 0.17
CA LEU A 106 -8.66 18.25 -1.21
C LEU A 106 -8.76 16.71 -1.34
N TRP A 107 -8.11 15.97 -0.45
CA TRP A 107 -8.12 14.51 -0.48
C TRP A 107 -9.29 13.89 0.29
N ALA A 108 -9.73 14.51 1.38
CA ALA A 108 -10.78 13.96 2.22
C ALA A 108 -12.11 13.89 1.44
N GLY A 109 -12.64 12.68 1.25
CA GLY A 109 -13.86 12.45 0.47
C GLY A 109 -13.66 12.43 -1.04
N PHE A 110 -12.42 12.51 -1.53
CA PHE A 110 -12.16 12.43 -2.97
C PHE A 110 -12.46 11.02 -3.50
N HIS A 111 -13.26 10.95 -4.55
CA HIS A 111 -13.65 9.72 -5.26
C HIS A 111 -12.51 9.24 -6.17
N LEU A 112 -11.43 8.74 -5.56
CA LEU A 112 -10.18 8.42 -6.25
C LEU A 112 -10.33 7.30 -7.29
N ALA A 113 -11.06 6.23 -6.96
CA ALA A 113 -11.31 5.14 -7.91
C ALA A 113 -12.10 5.63 -9.13
N ASP A 114 -13.12 6.47 -8.92
CA ASP A 114 -13.91 7.03 -10.00
C ASP A 114 -13.05 7.95 -10.88
N ALA A 115 -12.22 8.82 -10.29
CA ALA A 115 -11.34 9.72 -11.04
C ALA A 115 -10.39 8.95 -11.95
N PHE A 116 -9.77 7.88 -11.44
CA PHE A 116 -8.93 7.00 -12.24
C PHE A 116 -9.74 6.20 -13.28
N ALA A 117 -10.93 5.71 -12.93
CA ALA A 117 -11.76 4.95 -13.86
C ALA A 117 -12.19 5.81 -15.05
N HIS A 118 -12.52 7.08 -14.83
CA HIS A 118 -12.79 8.04 -15.90
C HIS A 118 -11.53 8.32 -16.73
N ALA A 119 -10.38 8.50 -16.08
CA ALA A 119 -9.13 8.83 -16.77
C ALA A 119 -8.60 7.68 -17.65
N PHE A 120 -8.69 6.44 -17.17
CA PHE A 120 -8.27 5.25 -17.91
C PHE A 120 -9.35 4.68 -18.83
N ASN A 121 -10.62 5.04 -18.61
CA ASN A 121 -11.78 4.39 -19.23
C ASN A 121 -11.77 2.86 -19.05
N LEU A 122 -11.39 2.41 -17.84
CA LEU A 122 -11.26 1.01 -17.47
C LEU A 122 -11.76 0.77 -16.04
N PRO A 123 -12.10 -0.47 -15.67
CA PRO A 123 -12.32 -0.83 -14.28
C PRO A 123 -11.07 -0.58 -13.44
N VAL A 124 -11.24 0.11 -12.31
CA VAL A 124 -10.17 0.46 -11.38
C VAL A 124 -10.51 -0.05 -9.99
N LEU A 125 -9.53 -0.67 -9.33
CA LEU A 125 -9.54 -0.87 -7.89
C LEU A 125 -8.47 0.01 -7.24
N VAL A 126 -8.87 0.71 -6.19
CA VAL A 126 -7.95 1.45 -5.32
C VAL A 126 -8.03 0.86 -3.93
N VAL A 127 -6.89 0.40 -3.42
CA VAL A 127 -6.73 -0.12 -2.06
C VAL A 127 -5.53 0.55 -1.40
N ASN A 128 -5.37 0.36 -0.09
CA ASN A 128 -4.15 0.79 0.58
C ASN A 128 -2.92 0.03 0.01
N ASP A 129 -1.76 0.68 0.03
CA ASP A 129 -0.50 0.10 -0.46
C ASP A 129 -0.07 -1.16 0.32
N ALA A 130 -0.25 -1.18 1.64
CA ALA A 130 0.00 -2.37 2.46
C ALA A 130 -1.01 -3.50 2.16
N ASP A 131 -2.28 -3.18 1.90
CA ASP A 131 -3.28 -4.17 1.49
C ASP A 131 -2.88 -4.82 0.16
N MET A 132 -2.49 -4.00 -0.82
CA MET A 132 -2.02 -4.51 -2.11
C MET A 132 -0.76 -5.35 -1.95
N GLN A 133 0.22 -4.89 -1.17
CA GLN A 133 1.42 -5.67 -0.91
C GLN A 133 1.11 -7.00 -0.22
N GLY A 134 0.19 -6.98 0.75
CA GLY A 134 -0.26 -8.16 1.47
C GLY A 134 -0.88 -9.20 0.55
N ALA A 135 -1.73 -8.77 -0.39
CA ALA A 135 -2.37 -9.63 -1.37
C ALA A 135 -1.36 -10.46 -2.20
N ALA A 136 -0.11 -10.00 -2.34
CA ALA A 136 0.93 -10.73 -3.06
C ALA A 136 1.59 -11.86 -2.26
N VAL A 137 1.54 -11.80 -0.92
CA VAL A 137 2.39 -12.63 -0.04
C VAL A 137 1.62 -13.56 0.87
N VAL A 138 0.36 -13.25 1.18
CA VAL A 138 -0.49 -14.07 2.05
C VAL A 138 -0.75 -15.45 1.46
N GLN A 139 -0.74 -16.45 2.33
CA GLN A 139 -0.90 -17.87 1.97
C GLN A 139 -2.35 -18.34 2.08
N GLY A 140 -3.16 -17.65 2.88
CA GLY A 140 -4.56 -17.96 3.11
C GLY A 140 -4.80 -18.99 4.20
N ASP A 141 -3.99 -18.96 5.25
CA ASP A 141 -4.07 -19.89 6.39
C ASP A 141 -4.18 -19.10 7.70
N GLY A 142 -5.40 -19.01 8.22
CA GLY A 142 -5.69 -18.31 9.48
C GLY A 142 -5.64 -16.78 9.36
N VAL A 143 -5.26 -16.12 10.45
CA VAL A 143 -5.13 -14.67 10.55
C VAL A 143 -3.72 -14.24 10.15
N GLU A 144 -3.59 -13.55 9.03
CA GLU A 144 -2.30 -13.12 8.49
C GLU A 144 -2.17 -11.59 8.56
N PHE A 145 -1.10 -11.13 9.23
CA PHE A 145 -0.80 -9.72 9.40
C PHE A 145 0.35 -9.29 8.48
N VAL A 146 0.22 -8.12 7.89
CA VAL A 146 1.25 -7.53 7.02
C VAL A 146 1.66 -6.20 7.63
N MET A 147 2.96 -5.99 7.81
CA MET A 147 3.53 -4.76 8.31
C MET A 147 4.59 -4.25 7.32
N THR A 148 4.40 -3.04 6.80
CA THR A 148 5.34 -2.43 5.85
C THR A 148 6.12 -1.31 6.53
N LEU A 149 7.45 -1.37 6.47
CA LEU A 149 8.37 -0.42 7.10
C LEU A 149 8.94 0.51 6.04
N GLY A 150 8.56 1.78 6.07
CA GLY A 150 8.93 2.78 5.08
C GLY A 150 9.11 4.17 5.69
N THR A 151 8.54 5.20 5.05
CA THR A 151 8.48 6.56 5.62
C THR A 151 7.78 6.54 6.99
N GLY A 152 6.68 5.79 7.07
CA GLY A 152 5.99 5.40 8.30
C GLY A 152 5.78 3.88 8.33
N VAL A 153 4.66 3.43 8.88
CA VAL A 153 4.25 2.02 8.93
C VAL A 153 2.89 1.81 8.29
N GLY A 154 2.82 0.96 7.28
CA GLY A 154 1.57 0.44 6.73
C GLY A 154 1.21 -0.90 7.36
N THR A 155 -0.08 -1.17 7.47
CA THR A 155 -0.59 -2.43 8.04
C THR A 155 -1.73 -2.97 7.20
N ALA A 156 -1.80 -4.29 7.03
CA ALA A 156 -2.94 -4.96 6.42
C ALA A 156 -3.25 -6.26 7.17
N LEU A 157 -4.51 -6.67 7.14
CA LEU A 157 -4.99 -7.85 7.85
C LEU A 157 -5.82 -8.73 6.92
N PHE A 158 -5.54 -10.03 6.97
CA PHE A 158 -6.22 -11.03 6.16
C PHE A 158 -6.73 -12.16 7.06
N SER A 159 -7.85 -12.76 6.66
CA SER A 159 -8.40 -13.98 7.28
C SER A 159 -8.66 -15.00 6.18
N ASP A 160 -8.00 -16.15 6.24
CA ASP A 160 -8.12 -17.23 5.25
C ASP A 160 -7.96 -16.72 3.80
N GLY A 161 -7.02 -15.80 3.62
CA GLY A 161 -6.65 -15.23 2.33
C GLY A 161 -7.59 -14.12 1.82
N GLN A 162 -8.65 -13.81 2.57
CA GLN A 162 -9.54 -12.68 2.31
C GLN A 162 -9.01 -11.42 2.98
N LEU A 163 -9.02 -10.30 2.25
CA LEU A 163 -8.63 -9.01 2.79
C LEU A 163 -9.73 -8.50 3.73
N LEU A 164 -9.38 -8.22 4.98
CA LEU A 164 -10.28 -7.56 5.92
C LEU A 164 -10.35 -6.06 5.64
N PRO A 165 -11.38 -5.35 6.15
CA PRO A 165 -11.44 -3.89 6.01
C PRO A 165 -10.14 -3.22 6.45
N HIS A 166 -9.66 -2.24 5.69
CA HIS A 166 -8.42 -1.57 6.04
C HIS A 166 -8.53 -0.85 7.39
N PHE A 167 -7.54 -1.06 8.24
CA PHE A 167 -7.36 -0.41 9.54
C PHE A 167 -5.97 0.24 9.60
N GLU A 168 -5.94 1.52 9.97
CA GLU A 168 -4.71 2.29 10.18
C GLU A 168 -4.10 1.97 11.57
N LEU A 169 -3.75 0.71 11.81
CA LEU A 169 -3.33 0.21 13.13
C LEU A 169 -2.02 0.84 13.60
N SER A 170 -1.16 1.27 12.68
CA SER A 170 0.10 1.95 13.00
C SER A 170 -0.10 3.32 13.68
N HIS A 171 -1.29 3.92 13.58
CA HIS A 171 -1.60 5.16 14.29
C HIS A 171 -1.97 4.94 15.76
N GLY A 172 -2.02 3.69 16.24
CA GLY A 172 -2.12 3.36 17.65
C GLY A 172 -0.93 3.87 18.47
N PRO A 173 -1.11 4.08 19.79
CA PRO A 173 -0.04 4.52 20.67
C PRO A 173 1.04 3.44 20.83
N PHE A 174 2.30 3.84 20.77
CA PHE A 174 3.46 2.96 21.01
C PHE A 174 4.18 3.32 22.31
N ARG A 175 4.47 4.61 22.49
CA ARG A 175 5.03 5.19 23.71
C ARG A 175 4.36 6.53 23.97
N LYS A 176 4.62 7.13 25.14
CA LYS A 176 4.07 8.44 25.50
C LYS A 176 4.40 9.47 24.41
N GLY A 177 3.35 9.97 23.74
CA GLY A 177 3.45 10.97 22.68
C GLY A 177 3.94 10.44 21.32
N MET A 178 3.99 9.11 21.11
CA MET A 178 4.50 8.51 19.89
C MET A 178 3.61 7.35 19.44
N THR A 179 3.14 7.39 18.19
CA THR A 179 2.44 6.27 17.56
C THR A 179 3.44 5.24 17.02
N THR A 180 2.96 4.05 16.71
CA THR A 180 3.77 3.00 16.06
C THR A 180 4.35 3.49 14.73
N ASP A 181 3.56 4.20 13.93
CA ASP A 181 3.97 4.85 12.68
C ASP A 181 5.19 5.78 12.86
N ILE A 182 5.18 6.63 13.90
CA ILE A 182 6.28 7.56 14.19
C ILE A 182 7.49 6.82 14.74
N ALA A 183 7.29 5.88 15.67
CA ALA A 183 8.38 5.14 16.32
C ALA A 183 9.21 4.34 15.32
N LEU A 184 8.55 3.80 14.30
CA LEU A 184 9.14 2.90 13.34
C LEU A 184 9.45 3.57 11.99
N GLY A 185 8.95 4.78 11.77
CA GLY A 185 9.19 5.52 10.54
C GLY A 185 10.66 5.87 10.29
N GLU A 186 10.97 6.14 9.02
CA GLU A 186 12.34 6.40 8.56
C GLU A 186 13.01 7.57 9.29
N ALA A 187 12.26 8.63 9.61
CA ALA A 187 12.78 9.79 10.32
C ALA A 187 13.34 9.41 11.70
N ARG A 188 12.59 8.59 12.46
CA ARG A 188 13.03 8.11 13.76
C ARG A 188 14.23 7.16 13.63
N ARG A 189 14.20 6.25 12.66
CA ARG A 189 15.33 5.35 12.38
C ARG A 189 16.63 6.12 12.08
N GLN A 190 16.54 7.21 11.32
CA GLN A 190 17.70 8.06 11.02
C GLN A 190 18.21 8.81 12.26
N GLU A 191 17.29 9.26 13.13
CA GLU A 191 17.62 9.96 14.37
C GLU A 191 18.38 9.06 15.38
N ILE A 192 17.90 7.84 15.63
CA ILE A 192 18.47 6.96 16.68
C ILE A 192 19.42 5.89 16.15
N GLY A 193 19.47 5.71 14.83
CA GLY A 193 20.23 4.66 14.16
C GLY A 193 19.57 3.28 14.24
N THR A 194 19.85 2.44 13.23
CA THR A 194 19.22 1.11 13.07
C THR A 194 19.37 0.22 14.31
N LYS A 195 20.53 0.27 14.98
CA LYS A 195 20.79 -0.54 16.19
C LYS A 195 19.78 -0.29 17.32
N HIS A 196 19.38 0.96 17.52
CA HIS A 196 18.41 1.32 18.56
C HIS A 196 16.96 1.26 18.07
N TRP A 197 16.76 1.32 16.76
CA TRP A 197 15.44 1.20 16.14
C TRP A 197 14.94 -0.24 16.05
N LEU A 198 15.82 -1.23 15.83
CA LEU A 198 15.43 -2.65 15.74
C LEU A 198 14.67 -3.16 16.99
N PRO A 199 15.07 -2.84 18.23
CA PRO A 199 14.26 -3.17 19.41
C PRO A 199 12.84 -2.62 19.37
N ASP A 200 12.62 -1.41 18.82
CA ASP A 200 11.28 -0.84 18.69
C ASP A 200 10.46 -1.62 17.66
N VAL A 201 11.08 -2.12 16.58
CA VAL A 201 10.43 -3.01 15.58
C VAL A 201 9.96 -4.30 16.22
N ARG A 202 10.84 -4.98 16.96
CA ARG A 202 10.50 -6.25 17.63
C ARG A 202 9.34 -6.05 18.62
N GLN A 203 9.43 -5.00 19.44
CA GLN A 203 8.37 -4.66 20.38
C GLN A 203 7.03 -4.38 19.69
N ALA A 204 7.04 -3.69 18.54
CA ALA A 204 5.81 -3.42 17.81
C ALA A 204 5.17 -4.70 17.25
N ILE A 205 5.98 -5.64 16.75
CA ILE A 205 5.50 -6.94 16.29
C ILE A 205 4.85 -7.71 17.45
N GLU A 206 5.49 -7.75 18.62
CA GLU A 206 4.93 -8.36 19.83
C GLU A 206 3.61 -7.69 20.24
N ASN A 207 3.56 -6.35 20.28
CA ASN A 207 2.35 -5.62 20.63
C ASN A 207 1.18 -5.89 19.66
N PHE A 208 1.49 -6.04 18.35
CA PHE A 208 0.47 -6.40 17.37
C PHE A 208 0.02 -7.85 17.55
N ASP A 209 0.92 -8.78 17.88
CA ASP A 209 0.56 -10.18 18.14
C ASP A 209 -0.34 -10.29 19.37
N ASP A 210 -0.03 -9.56 20.45
CA ASP A 210 -0.86 -9.53 21.66
C ASP A 210 -2.28 -9.02 21.40
N MET A 211 -2.44 -8.07 20.46
CA MET A 211 -3.73 -7.46 20.13
C MET A 211 -4.53 -8.26 19.09
N ILE A 212 -3.85 -8.74 18.06
CA ILE A 212 -4.47 -9.35 16.86
C ILE A 212 -4.49 -10.86 16.97
N CYS A 213 -3.52 -11.45 17.68
CA CYS A 213 -3.27 -12.88 17.75
C CYS A 213 -3.12 -13.50 16.35
N PHE A 214 -2.24 -12.92 15.52
CA PHE A 214 -2.04 -13.41 14.16
C PHE A 214 -1.33 -14.77 14.16
N ASP A 215 -1.63 -15.60 13.17
CA ASP A 215 -0.94 -16.87 12.92
C ASP A 215 0.38 -16.62 12.20
N ARG A 216 0.42 -15.59 11.34
CA ARG A 216 1.61 -15.22 10.58
C ARG A 216 1.78 -13.71 10.40
N ILE A 217 3.02 -13.25 10.36
CA ILE A 217 3.35 -11.87 10.00
C ILE A 217 4.30 -11.80 8.80
N TYR A 218 3.99 -10.92 7.84
CA TYR A 218 4.84 -10.59 6.72
C TYR A 218 5.37 -9.16 6.88
N VAL A 219 6.69 -9.02 6.99
CA VAL A 219 7.34 -7.72 7.18
C VAL A 219 8.02 -7.28 5.88
N GLY A 220 7.52 -6.19 5.31
CA GLY A 220 7.95 -5.66 4.02
C GLY A 220 8.34 -4.18 4.08
N GLY A 221 8.41 -3.55 2.92
CA GLY A 221 8.75 -2.13 2.77
C GLY A 221 10.25 -1.86 2.64
N GLY A 222 10.60 -0.61 2.33
CA GLY A 222 11.98 -0.22 2.03
C GLY A 222 12.97 -0.41 3.18
N ASN A 223 12.48 -0.38 4.43
CA ASN A 223 13.29 -0.59 5.62
C ASN A 223 13.37 -2.06 6.08
N ALA A 224 12.55 -2.96 5.52
CA ALA A 224 12.63 -4.40 5.87
C ALA A 224 13.97 -5.05 5.52
N LYS A 225 14.71 -4.52 4.54
CA LYS A 225 16.08 -4.96 4.19
C LYS A 225 17.13 -4.80 5.30
N ARG A 226 16.73 -4.18 6.42
CA ARG A 226 17.59 -3.91 7.58
C ARG A 226 17.35 -4.91 8.71
N LEU A 227 16.37 -5.80 8.55
CA LEU A 227 16.00 -6.81 9.52
C LEU A 227 16.62 -8.14 9.11
N ASP A 228 16.88 -8.96 10.12
CA ASP A 228 17.19 -10.37 9.98
C ASP A 228 15.97 -11.22 10.36
N VAL A 229 15.98 -12.51 10.00
CA VAL A 229 14.86 -13.45 10.32
C VAL A 229 14.56 -13.49 11.82
N GLY A 230 15.58 -13.33 12.67
CA GLY A 230 15.39 -13.28 14.12
C GLY A 230 14.63 -12.05 14.62
N ASP A 231 14.53 -10.98 13.82
CA ASP A 231 13.83 -9.73 14.20
C ASP A 231 12.33 -9.81 14.04
N VAL A 232 11.82 -10.76 13.25
CA VAL A 232 10.37 -10.88 12.95
C VAL A 232 9.70 -12.01 13.73
N GLY A 233 10.46 -12.72 14.57
CA GLY A 233 9.97 -13.81 15.40
C GLY A 233 9.61 -15.08 14.63
N PRO A 234 9.16 -16.14 15.33
CA PRO A 234 8.90 -17.45 14.73
C PRO A 234 7.72 -17.47 13.75
N LYS A 235 6.77 -16.54 13.90
CA LYS A 235 5.64 -16.35 12.99
C LYS A 235 5.99 -15.49 11.77
N GLY A 236 7.20 -14.94 11.73
CA GLY A 236 7.58 -13.86 10.82
C GLY A 236 8.28 -14.29 9.55
N VAL A 237 7.96 -13.58 8.46
CA VAL A 237 8.63 -13.70 7.17
C VAL A 237 8.97 -12.30 6.68
N ILE A 238 10.23 -12.08 6.27
CA ILE A 238 10.63 -10.85 5.59
C ILE A 238 10.31 -11.00 4.09
N VAL A 239 9.55 -10.07 3.53
CA VAL A 239 9.08 -10.14 2.14
C VAL A 239 9.71 -9.06 1.25
N PRO A 240 9.93 -9.34 -0.04
CA PRO A 240 10.55 -8.38 -0.95
C PRO A 240 9.61 -7.21 -1.26
N ASN A 241 10.20 -6.03 -1.49
CA ASN A 241 9.46 -4.80 -1.79
C ASN A 241 8.76 -4.81 -3.17
N THR A 242 9.06 -5.80 -4.03
CA THR A 242 8.37 -5.98 -5.33
C THR A 242 6.93 -6.46 -5.17
N ALA A 243 6.58 -7.01 -4.00
CA ALA A 243 5.25 -7.52 -3.69
C ALA A 243 4.12 -6.49 -3.92
N GLY A 244 4.38 -5.19 -3.74
CA GLY A 244 3.37 -4.14 -3.94
C GLY A 244 2.79 -4.07 -5.35
N ILE A 245 3.56 -4.39 -6.40
CA ILE A 245 3.04 -4.41 -7.79
C ILE A 245 2.33 -5.74 -8.08
N LEU A 246 2.85 -6.85 -7.56
CA LEU A 246 2.35 -8.19 -7.87
C LEU A 246 0.97 -8.46 -7.26
N GLY A 247 0.69 -7.87 -6.09
CA GLY A 247 -0.61 -8.03 -5.43
C GLY A 247 -1.76 -7.34 -6.17
N GLY A 248 -1.44 -6.46 -7.13
CA GLY A 248 -2.42 -5.79 -7.99
C GLY A 248 -3.30 -6.75 -8.79
N VAL A 249 -2.86 -7.98 -9.05
CA VAL A 249 -3.67 -9.01 -9.72
C VAL A 249 -4.60 -9.71 -8.73
N ARG A 250 -4.04 -10.16 -7.60
CA ARG A 250 -4.76 -10.94 -6.57
C ARG A 250 -5.83 -10.11 -5.87
N ILE A 251 -5.66 -8.80 -5.75
CA ILE A 251 -6.65 -7.92 -5.12
C ILE A 251 -8.03 -8.02 -5.78
N TRP A 252 -8.09 -8.22 -7.11
CA TRP A 252 -9.35 -8.40 -7.84
C TRP A 252 -10.13 -9.66 -7.46
N GLN A 253 -9.47 -10.64 -6.82
CA GLN A 253 -10.08 -11.90 -6.39
C GLN A 253 -10.53 -11.85 -4.92
N ILE A 254 -9.89 -11.02 -4.09
CA ILE A 254 -10.06 -11.03 -2.62
C ILE A 254 -10.66 -9.74 -2.06
N ALA A 255 -10.84 -8.71 -2.90
CA ALA A 255 -11.45 -7.43 -2.53
C ALA A 255 -12.94 -7.34 -2.88
N SER A 256 -13.64 -8.48 -3.08
CA SER A 256 -14.99 -8.57 -3.64
C SER A 256 -16.09 -7.84 -2.82
N SER A 257 -15.76 -7.27 -1.67
CA SER A 257 -16.67 -6.55 -0.76
C SER A 257 -16.15 -5.17 -0.27
N LEU A 258 -15.08 -4.63 -0.87
CA LEU A 258 -14.45 -3.36 -0.43
C LEU A 258 -15.06 -2.06 -0.98
#